data_AF-A0A927XRM6-F1
#
_entry.id   AF-A0A927XRM6-F1
#
_cell.length_a   1.000
_cell.length_b   1.000
_cell.length_c   1.000
_cell.angle_alpha   90.00
_cell.angle_beta   90.00
_cell.angle_gamma   90.00
#
_symmetry.space_group_name_H-M   'P 1'
#
loop_
_entity.id
_entity.type
_entity.pdbx_description
1 polymer ?
#
loop_
_entity_poly.entity_id
_entity_poly.type
_entity_poly.pdbx_seq_one_letter_code
_entity_poly.pdbx_strand_id
1 'polypeptide(L)'
;MDVSRNGGDVAFRTAFSDEYDLVQVMCGLSSIPEKNCPVDFRLAALQRKGCGDIWHMDQVLAFSTDECSPMVIHGEDIGGNHGHPCAIRVTAPGHGKTVRDVGTLWHDEGGMGFTLLRVEHADKLLFLSENVGASKLDYAFADHITGALTCTDTGEKLCPKAQQGGVQLTPAIRHVRREAVCLKDGVWRPIDYVEGCDCAEIREEYEIINPATVARAIRDERPEGGYTVQPTLAAGEAMFIHRMTYRVENDGAILCSFDHECLQDVPMPYYLGIMHQLKCDVYGGGVRRYMPKVRPFEAKGIRVDFTRLHPTTAETMPDYVPLTPDLWTNPTSPPERQIDFICRPDGTPAVGFASGFLPVDDGEPARRAANITDAGTLVKSCKTYPTFAGGLASVRHPKEPHPTFPRLKGTAYKKYFLPEAAGACCYTVPHAGDTYVYMDFFSDEPHQLTYTKVPGKVALLLEADVSCRMDDTALTAQGTAGFAAFCVTAPAKKG
;
A
#
# COMPACT_ATOMS: atom_id res chain seq x y z
N MET A 1 -3.74 17.59 -17.37
CA MET A 1 -4.65 16.83 -16.48
C MET A 1 -5.56 17.80 -15.75
N ASP A 2 -6.80 17.43 -15.46
CA ASP A 2 -7.69 18.22 -14.60
C ASP A 2 -7.75 17.59 -13.20
N VAL A 3 -7.81 18.42 -12.16
CA VAL A 3 -7.85 17.95 -10.77
C VAL A 3 -8.92 18.68 -9.96
N SER A 4 -9.57 17.98 -9.05
CA SER A 4 -10.58 18.55 -8.17
C SER A 4 -10.52 17.92 -6.78
N ARG A 5 -10.69 18.74 -5.74
CA ARG A 5 -10.83 18.30 -4.36
C ARG A 5 -12.27 18.49 -3.88
N ASN A 6 -12.83 17.47 -3.25
CA ASN A 6 -14.12 17.53 -2.57
C ASN A 6 -13.99 16.89 -1.18
N GLY A 7 -14.01 17.72 -0.13
CA GLY A 7 -13.79 17.27 1.24
C GLY A 7 -12.42 16.59 1.43
N GLY A 8 -12.48 15.31 1.82
CA GLY A 8 -11.30 14.46 2.06
C GLY A 8 -10.76 13.73 0.84
N ASP A 9 -11.38 13.93 -0.34
CA ASP A 9 -11.09 13.19 -1.56
C ASP A 9 -10.57 14.13 -2.67
N VAL A 10 -9.72 13.61 -3.55
CA VAL A 10 -9.20 14.29 -4.75
C VAL A 10 -9.38 13.41 -5.96
N ALA A 11 -9.98 13.95 -7.02
CA ALA A 11 -10.11 13.33 -8.32
C ALA A 11 -9.07 13.90 -9.30
N PHE A 12 -8.50 13.02 -10.11
CA PHE A 12 -7.57 13.31 -11.20
C PHE A 12 -8.17 12.80 -12.50
N ARG A 13 -8.30 13.66 -13.51
CA ARG A 13 -8.82 13.31 -14.84
C ARG A 13 -7.76 13.49 -15.91
N THR A 14 -7.39 12.40 -16.56
CA THR A 14 -6.37 12.34 -17.62
C THR A 14 -6.98 11.76 -18.88
N ALA A 15 -6.45 12.13 -20.05
CA ALA A 15 -6.86 11.50 -21.30
C ALA A 15 -6.54 9.99 -21.28
N PHE A 16 -7.43 9.17 -21.83
CA PHE A 16 -7.25 7.70 -21.85
C PHE A 16 -7.43 7.10 -23.25
N SER A 17 -8.52 7.44 -23.93
CA SER A 17 -8.80 7.03 -25.31
C SER A 17 -9.39 8.19 -26.11
N ASP A 18 -9.82 7.97 -27.35
CA ASP A 18 -10.54 8.98 -28.11
C ASP A 18 -11.93 9.29 -27.54
N GLU A 19 -12.56 8.32 -26.86
CA GLU A 19 -13.92 8.42 -26.33
C GLU A 19 -13.96 8.73 -24.83
N TYR A 20 -12.94 8.30 -24.07
CA TYR A 20 -12.94 8.37 -22.61
C TYR A 20 -11.71 9.08 -22.05
N ASP A 21 -11.92 9.75 -20.93
CA ASP A 21 -10.90 10.12 -19.95
C ASP A 21 -10.87 9.09 -18.82
N LEU A 22 -9.71 8.92 -18.21
CA LEU A 22 -9.51 8.14 -16.99
C LEU A 22 -9.68 9.08 -15.80
N VAL A 23 -10.54 8.69 -14.86
CA VAL A 23 -10.72 9.36 -13.57
C VAL A 23 -10.19 8.47 -12.47
N GLN A 24 -9.27 8.99 -11.68
CA GLN A 24 -8.69 8.31 -10.52
C GLN A 24 -8.96 9.14 -9.26
N VAL A 25 -9.38 8.49 -8.18
CA VAL A 25 -9.74 9.16 -6.92
C VAL A 25 -8.86 8.66 -5.79
N MET A 26 -8.26 9.59 -5.06
CA MET A 26 -7.58 9.34 -3.80
C MET A 26 -8.37 9.95 -2.65
N CYS A 27 -8.34 9.31 -1.49
CA CYS A 27 -9.03 9.77 -0.29
C CYS A 27 -8.06 9.91 0.89
N GLY A 28 -8.60 10.21 2.08
CA GLY A 28 -7.81 10.27 3.29
C GLY A 28 -7.17 11.64 3.53
N LEU A 29 -7.68 12.74 2.95
CA LEU A 29 -7.21 14.10 3.23
C LEU A 29 -7.95 14.82 4.36
N SER A 30 -8.81 14.11 5.09
CA SER A 30 -9.49 14.60 6.28
C SER A 30 -9.16 13.74 7.48
N SER A 31 -9.14 14.35 8.67
CA SER A 31 -8.87 13.66 9.93
C SER A 31 -10.17 13.19 10.58
N ILE A 32 -10.19 11.95 11.03
CA ILE A 32 -11.24 11.40 11.88
C ILE A 32 -10.54 10.95 13.17
N PRO A 33 -10.90 11.49 14.36
CA PRO A 33 -10.13 11.29 15.59
C PRO A 33 -9.84 9.83 15.97
N GLU A 34 -10.70 8.89 15.57
CA GLU A 34 -10.61 7.47 15.92
C GLU A 34 -10.02 6.59 14.81
N LYS A 35 -9.58 7.19 13.69
CA LYS A 35 -9.04 6.46 12.55
C LYS A 35 -7.68 7.02 12.16
N ASN A 36 -6.86 6.17 11.54
CA ASN A 36 -5.58 6.58 10.98
C ASN A 36 -5.75 7.62 9.85
N CYS A 37 -6.76 7.45 9.00
CA CYS A 37 -6.98 8.28 7.82
C CYS A 37 -5.71 8.48 6.96
N PRO A 38 -5.02 7.40 6.55
CA PRO A 38 -3.93 7.50 5.59
C PRO A 38 -4.46 7.94 4.22
N VAL A 39 -3.59 8.45 3.36
CA VAL A 39 -3.91 8.61 1.94
C VAL A 39 -4.11 7.22 1.33
N ASP A 40 -5.21 7.07 0.61
CA ASP A 40 -5.55 5.79 -0.02
C ASP A 40 -6.11 5.98 -1.42
N PHE A 41 -5.91 4.97 -2.27
CA PHE A 41 -6.48 4.94 -3.60
C PHE A 41 -7.89 4.34 -3.54
N ARG A 42 -8.87 5.17 -3.90
CA ARG A 42 -10.29 4.84 -3.70
C ARG A 42 -10.93 4.20 -4.92
N LEU A 43 -10.66 4.74 -6.11
CA LEU A 43 -11.39 4.39 -7.32
C LEU A 43 -10.61 4.72 -8.59
N ALA A 44 -10.81 3.90 -9.62
CA ALA A 44 -10.52 4.24 -11.02
C ALA A 44 -11.78 4.01 -11.87
N ALA A 45 -12.05 4.90 -12.82
CA ALA A 45 -13.15 4.78 -13.75
C ALA A 45 -12.87 5.46 -15.09
N LEU A 46 -13.65 5.11 -16.10
CA LEU A 46 -13.71 5.86 -17.35
C LEU A 46 -14.89 6.82 -17.33
N GLN A 47 -14.65 8.01 -17.89
CA GLN A 47 -15.63 9.06 -18.08
C GLN A 47 -15.64 9.44 -19.57
N ARG A 48 -16.80 9.54 -20.21
CA ARG A 48 -16.92 10.01 -21.59
C ARG A 48 -16.40 11.43 -21.71
N LYS A 49 -15.61 11.69 -22.74
CA LYS A 49 -15.13 13.04 -23.04
C LYS A 49 -16.30 14.02 -23.20
N GLY A 50 -16.09 15.24 -22.73
CA GLY A 50 -17.09 16.30 -22.72
C GLY A 50 -18.01 16.32 -21.50
N CYS A 51 -17.87 15.37 -20.57
CA CYS A 51 -18.52 15.48 -19.26
C CYS A 51 -17.89 16.63 -18.44
N GLY A 52 -18.72 17.57 -17.98
CA GLY A 52 -18.26 18.72 -17.19
C GLY A 52 -18.00 18.41 -15.71
N ASP A 53 -18.58 17.34 -15.17
CA ASP A 53 -18.39 16.93 -13.77
C ASP A 53 -17.28 15.90 -13.67
N ILE A 54 -16.11 16.28 -13.16
CA ILE A 54 -14.96 15.38 -12.95
C ILE A 54 -15.28 14.19 -12.01
N TRP A 55 -16.33 14.30 -11.18
CA TRP A 55 -16.73 13.24 -10.26
C TRP A 55 -17.71 12.22 -10.87
N HIS A 56 -18.18 12.46 -12.09
CA HIS A 56 -19.04 11.52 -12.82
C HIS A 56 -18.25 10.31 -13.32
N MET A 57 -18.81 9.10 -13.14
CA MET A 57 -18.16 7.84 -13.52
C MET A 57 -19.08 7.05 -14.45
N ASP A 58 -18.65 6.78 -15.69
CA ASP A 58 -19.44 5.97 -16.63
C ASP A 58 -19.15 4.47 -16.46
N GLN A 59 -17.87 4.11 -16.30
CA GLN A 59 -17.43 2.72 -16.19
C GLN A 59 -16.42 2.60 -15.06
N VAL A 60 -16.84 2.02 -13.92
CA VAL A 60 -15.93 1.80 -12.79
C VAL A 60 -14.99 0.65 -13.13
N LEU A 61 -13.69 0.94 -13.18
CA LEU A 61 -12.63 -0.02 -13.49
C LEU A 61 -12.12 -0.72 -12.21
N ALA A 62 -12.13 0.00 -11.09
CA ALA A 62 -11.72 -0.52 -9.79
C ALA A 62 -12.26 0.34 -8.64
N PHE A 63 -12.44 -0.28 -7.47
CA PHE A 63 -12.80 0.38 -6.23
C PHE A 63 -12.15 -0.33 -5.03
N SER A 64 -11.61 0.43 -4.08
CA SER A 64 -11.01 -0.09 -2.84
C SER A 64 -11.12 0.92 -1.72
N THR A 65 -10.98 0.43 -0.49
CA THR A 65 -10.85 1.24 0.73
C THR A 65 -9.70 0.75 1.60
N ASP A 66 -8.76 0.03 0.97
CA ASP A 66 -7.76 -0.80 1.64
C ASP A 66 -6.54 -0.98 0.73
N GLU A 67 -5.94 0.13 0.28
CA GLU A 67 -4.75 0.14 -0.58
C GLU A 67 -3.53 0.86 -0.01
N CYS A 68 -3.70 1.51 1.14
CA CYS A 68 -2.63 2.11 1.92
C CYS A 68 -1.82 1.00 2.62
N SER A 69 -0.65 0.67 2.09
CA SER A 69 0.17 -0.45 2.59
C SER A 69 0.61 -0.24 4.05
N PRO A 70 0.17 -1.08 5.00
CA PRO A 70 0.72 -1.07 6.34
C PRO A 70 2.18 -1.58 6.33
N MET A 71 2.89 -1.35 7.43
CA MET A 71 4.14 -2.01 7.72
C MET A 71 3.85 -3.18 8.66
N VAL A 72 4.44 -4.34 8.43
CA VAL A 72 4.30 -5.45 9.37
C VAL A 72 5.38 -5.33 10.42
N ILE A 73 4.95 -5.08 11.66
CA ILE A 73 5.81 -4.78 12.80
C ILE A 73 5.39 -5.71 13.93
N HIS A 74 6.36 -6.45 14.51
CA HIS A 74 6.09 -7.54 15.46
C HIS A 74 5.08 -8.60 14.95
N GLY A 75 5.03 -8.80 13.63
CA GLY A 75 4.11 -9.76 13.01
C GLY A 75 2.70 -9.25 12.78
N GLU A 76 2.42 -7.99 13.10
CA GLU A 76 1.10 -7.36 12.94
C GLU A 76 1.14 -6.19 11.96
N ASP A 77 0.05 -5.95 11.24
CA ASP A 77 -0.11 -4.79 10.37
C ASP A 77 -0.30 -3.51 11.19
N ILE A 78 0.63 -2.55 11.07
CA ILE A 78 0.55 -1.25 11.73
C ILE A 78 0.90 -0.13 10.74
N GLY A 79 0.21 1.01 10.85
CA GLY A 79 0.29 2.06 9.84
C GLY A 79 -0.75 1.86 8.74
N GLY A 80 -0.75 2.72 7.72
CA GLY A 80 -1.86 2.74 6.77
C GLY A 80 -3.19 2.87 7.51
N ASN A 81 -4.16 2.02 7.21
CA ASN A 81 -5.48 1.97 7.88
C ASN A 81 -5.51 1.01 9.09
N HIS A 82 -4.40 0.37 9.46
CA HIS A 82 -4.30 -0.63 10.53
C HIS A 82 -3.67 -0.09 11.84
N GLY A 83 -4.01 -0.73 12.94
CA GLY A 83 -3.35 -0.56 14.23
C GLY A 83 -3.09 -1.91 14.90
N HIS A 84 -2.17 -1.94 15.87
CA HIS A 84 -1.83 -3.19 16.55
C HIS A 84 -3.05 -3.79 17.26
N PRO A 85 -3.41 -5.07 17.04
CA PRO A 85 -4.57 -5.71 17.64
C PRO A 85 -4.28 -6.21 19.08
N CYS A 86 -3.93 -5.30 19.99
CA CYS A 86 -3.62 -5.66 21.39
C CYS A 86 -4.59 -5.10 22.44
N ALA A 87 -5.59 -4.31 22.04
CA ALA A 87 -6.55 -3.79 22.99
C ALA A 87 -7.65 -4.81 23.32
N ILE A 88 -8.27 -4.61 24.48
CA ILE A 88 -9.42 -5.38 24.94
C ILE A 88 -10.62 -4.46 25.04
N ARG A 89 -11.65 -4.74 24.26
CA ARG A 89 -12.95 -4.08 24.40
C ARG A 89 -13.78 -4.82 25.43
N VAL A 90 -14.12 -4.14 26.52
CA VAL A 90 -14.97 -4.64 27.59
C VAL A 90 -16.40 -4.16 27.39
N THR A 91 -17.35 -5.10 27.42
CA THR A 91 -18.78 -4.79 27.53
C THR A 91 -19.18 -4.79 29.00
N ALA A 92 -19.54 -3.62 29.53
CA ALA A 92 -19.97 -3.42 30.91
C ALA A 92 -21.12 -2.39 30.94
N PRO A 93 -22.38 -2.83 30.81
CA PRO A 93 -23.51 -1.92 30.74
C PRO A 93 -23.64 -1.05 31.98
N GLY A 94 -23.88 0.25 31.78
CA GLY A 94 -24.04 1.19 32.89
C GLY A 94 -22.77 1.41 33.72
N HIS A 95 -21.58 1.27 33.13
CA HIS A 95 -20.30 1.43 33.82
C HIS A 95 -20.06 2.83 34.41
N GLY A 96 -20.88 3.84 34.08
CA GLY A 96 -20.80 5.20 34.64
C GLY A 96 -19.57 6.03 34.24
N LYS A 97 -18.57 5.40 33.62
CA LYS A 97 -17.35 6.06 33.12
C LYS A 97 -17.61 7.08 32.03
N THR A 98 -16.79 8.12 32.07
CA THR A 98 -16.75 9.23 31.12
C THR A 98 -15.32 9.42 30.63
N VAL A 99 -15.13 10.37 29.71
CA VAL A 99 -13.80 10.75 29.24
C VAL A 99 -12.85 11.16 30.38
N ARG A 100 -13.35 11.67 31.52
CA ARG A 100 -12.52 12.02 32.69
C ARG A 100 -11.82 10.81 33.31
N ASP A 101 -12.38 9.62 33.12
CA ASP A 101 -11.85 8.36 33.66
C ASP A 101 -10.76 7.77 32.75
N VAL A 102 -10.58 8.27 31.53
CA VAL A 102 -9.51 7.81 30.62
C VAL A 102 -8.15 8.08 31.27
N GLY A 103 -7.23 7.12 31.12
CA GLY A 103 -5.92 7.11 31.77
C GLY A 103 -5.94 6.59 33.21
N THR A 104 -7.07 6.10 33.73
CA THR A 104 -7.08 5.39 35.03
C THR A 104 -6.50 3.99 34.89
N LEU A 105 -5.76 3.55 35.92
CA LEU A 105 -5.16 2.22 36.00
C LEU A 105 -6.06 1.28 36.82
N TRP A 106 -6.29 0.08 36.30
CA TRP A 106 -7.13 -0.95 36.88
C TRP A 106 -6.36 -2.26 36.99
N HIS A 107 -6.65 -3.06 38.01
CA HIS A 107 -6.06 -4.38 38.16
C HIS A 107 -7.15 -5.44 38.09
N ASP A 108 -6.92 -6.51 37.34
CA ASP A 108 -7.82 -7.65 37.32
C ASP A 108 -7.58 -8.58 38.54
N GLU A 109 -8.36 -9.66 38.66
CA GLU A 109 -8.21 -10.60 39.78
C GLU A 109 -6.91 -11.43 39.70
N GLY A 110 -6.27 -11.47 38.52
CA GLY A 110 -4.94 -12.05 38.32
C GLY A 110 -3.79 -11.10 38.68
N GLY A 111 -4.09 -9.84 39.01
CA GLY A 111 -3.11 -8.80 39.30
C GLY A 111 -2.52 -8.12 38.07
N MET A 112 -3.04 -8.37 36.86
CA MET A 112 -2.61 -7.71 35.64
C MET A 112 -3.14 -6.27 35.59
N GLY A 113 -2.26 -5.33 35.28
CA GLY A 113 -2.60 -3.92 35.12
C GLY A 113 -3.20 -3.62 33.75
N PHE A 114 -4.27 -2.82 33.71
CA PHE A 114 -4.96 -2.36 32.52
C PHE A 114 -5.26 -0.87 32.62
N THR A 115 -4.95 -0.11 31.57
CA THR A 115 -5.31 1.31 31.48
C THR A 115 -6.58 1.47 30.66
N LEU A 116 -7.52 2.26 31.18
CA LEU A 116 -8.69 2.68 30.41
C LEU A 116 -8.25 3.66 29.33
N LEU A 117 -8.24 3.23 28.06
CA LEU A 117 -7.81 4.05 26.93
C LEU A 117 -8.93 4.90 26.34
N ARG A 118 -10.16 4.39 26.32
CA ARG A 118 -11.31 5.06 25.69
C ARG A 118 -12.63 4.62 26.28
N VAL A 119 -13.55 5.56 26.41
CA VAL A 119 -14.98 5.26 26.59
C VAL A 119 -15.64 5.27 25.21
N GLU A 120 -15.90 4.09 24.65
CA GLU A 120 -16.42 3.95 23.28
C GLU A 120 -17.95 4.14 23.22
N HIS A 121 -18.65 3.75 24.30
CA HIS A 121 -20.10 3.81 24.40
C HIS A 121 -20.48 3.81 25.90
N ALA A 122 -21.75 4.05 26.22
CA ALA A 122 -22.30 3.90 27.58
C ALA A 122 -22.20 2.46 28.15
N ASP A 123 -21.86 1.48 27.32
CA ASP A 123 -21.75 0.06 27.68
C ASP A 123 -20.40 -0.55 27.28
N LYS A 124 -19.49 0.23 26.67
CA LYS A 124 -18.25 -0.29 26.07
C LYS A 124 -17.05 0.59 26.41
N LEU A 125 -16.01 -0.08 26.90
CA LEU A 125 -14.74 0.52 27.30
C LEU A 125 -13.61 -0.18 26.56
N LEU A 126 -12.58 0.57 26.17
CA LEU A 126 -11.37 0.02 25.58
C LEU A 126 -10.23 0.08 26.59
N PHE A 127 -9.65 -1.07 26.90
CA PHE A 127 -8.50 -1.22 27.79
C PHE A 127 -7.28 -1.69 27.01
N LEU A 128 -6.09 -1.38 27.53
CA LEU A 128 -4.83 -1.98 27.14
C LEU A 128 -4.09 -2.42 28.39
N SER A 129 -3.56 -3.64 28.38
CA SER A 129 -2.74 -4.14 29.49
C SER A 129 -1.42 -3.36 29.56
N GLU A 130 -0.81 -3.37 30.74
CA GLU A 130 0.62 -3.06 30.82
C GLU A 130 1.41 -4.03 29.94
N ASN A 131 2.52 -3.57 29.37
CA ASN A 131 3.39 -4.39 28.55
C ASN A 131 3.95 -5.55 29.38
N VAL A 132 3.63 -6.79 28.99
CA VAL A 132 4.14 -8.02 29.60
C VAL A 132 5.38 -8.57 28.89
N GLY A 133 5.76 -7.95 27.78
CA GLY A 133 6.97 -8.26 27.04
C GLY A 133 8.24 -7.83 27.77
N ALA A 134 9.40 -8.30 27.30
CA ALA A 134 10.68 -8.06 27.97
C ALA A 134 11.12 -6.59 27.90
N SER A 135 10.61 -5.82 26.93
CA SER A 135 10.89 -4.38 26.78
C SER A 135 9.85 -3.69 25.90
N LYS A 136 9.96 -2.37 25.72
CA LYS A 136 9.16 -1.64 24.72
C LYS A 136 9.51 -1.96 23.26
N LEU A 137 10.62 -2.66 23.03
CA LEU A 137 11.09 -3.12 21.71
C LEU A 137 10.75 -4.59 21.46
N ASP A 138 10.34 -5.31 22.50
CA ASP A 138 9.91 -6.71 22.47
C ASP A 138 8.65 -6.82 23.32
N TYR A 139 7.63 -6.10 22.87
CA TYR A 139 6.41 -5.91 23.62
C TYR A 139 5.44 -7.07 23.42
N ALA A 140 4.63 -7.31 24.43
CA ALA A 140 3.52 -8.24 24.40
C ALA A 140 2.42 -7.73 25.34
N PHE A 141 1.19 -8.14 25.12
CA PHE A 141 0.04 -7.68 25.87
C PHE A 141 -0.81 -8.87 26.31
N ALA A 142 -1.44 -8.76 27.48
CA ALA A 142 -2.51 -9.67 27.85
C ALA A 142 -3.69 -9.51 26.87
N ASP A 143 -4.24 -10.63 26.42
CA ASP A 143 -5.34 -10.72 25.45
C ASP A 143 -6.73 -10.85 26.13
N HIS A 144 -6.74 -11.01 27.46
CA HIS A 144 -7.96 -11.12 28.26
C HIS A 144 -7.78 -10.49 29.66
N ILE A 145 -8.91 -10.11 30.26
CA ILE A 145 -9.05 -9.66 31.65
C ILE A 145 -9.63 -10.80 32.49
N THR A 146 -9.03 -11.07 33.64
CA THR A 146 -9.49 -12.09 34.60
C THR A 146 -10.45 -11.50 35.63
N GLY A 147 -11.72 -11.92 35.59
CA GLY A 147 -12.70 -11.53 36.61
C GLY A 147 -13.03 -10.03 36.60
N ALA A 148 -13.21 -9.43 37.78
CA ALA A 148 -13.48 -8.01 37.92
C ALA A 148 -12.20 -7.16 37.84
N LEU A 149 -12.33 -5.95 37.29
CA LEU A 149 -11.31 -4.92 37.34
C LEU A 149 -11.52 -4.04 38.58
N THR A 150 -10.46 -3.77 39.32
CA THR A 150 -10.45 -2.85 40.47
C THR A 150 -9.59 -1.63 40.15
N CYS A 151 -10.18 -0.43 40.22
CA CYS A 151 -9.47 0.83 39.99
C CYS A 151 -8.42 1.05 41.08
N THR A 152 -7.20 1.38 40.67
CA THR A 152 -6.05 1.54 41.59
C THR A 152 -6.26 2.71 42.55
N ASP A 153 -6.79 3.82 42.03
CA ASP A 153 -6.89 5.07 42.81
C ASP A 153 -8.12 5.10 43.72
N THR A 154 -9.23 4.49 43.31
CA THR A 154 -10.52 4.61 44.00
C THR A 154 -11.00 3.31 44.64
N GLY A 155 -10.43 2.17 44.29
CA GLY A 155 -10.92 0.84 44.70
C GLY A 155 -12.26 0.44 44.06
N GLU A 156 -12.78 1.26 43.13
CA GLU A 156 -14.03 0.98 42.42
C GLU A 156 -13.91 -0.32 41.62
N LYS A 157 -14.98 -1.11 41.59
CA LYS A 157 -15.04 -2.36 40.82
C LYS A 157 -15.84 -2.21 39.54
N LEU A 158 -15.28 -2.69 38.45
CA LEU A 158 -15.93 -2.87 37.17
C LEU A 158 -15.99 -4.38 36.89
N CYS A 159 -17.19 -4.90 36.64
CA CYS A 159 -17.39 -6.34 36.34
C CYS A 159 -17.74 -6.52 34.86
N PRO A 160 -16.78 -6.89 33.99
CA PRO A 160 -17.05 -7.20 32.59
C PRO A 160 -18.18 -8.23 32.44
N LYS A 161 -19.12 -7.99 31.52
CA LYS A 161 -20.14 -8.97 31.11
C LYS A 161 -19.70 -9.77 29.89
N ALA A 162 -18.93 -9.14 29.02
CA ALA A 162 -18.24 -9.77 27.90
C ALA A 162 -16.98 -8.97 27.59
N GLN A 163 -16.05 -9.58 26.87
CA GLN A 163 -14.85 -8.92 26.38
C GLN A 163 -14.46 -9.45 25.00
N GLN A 164 -13.78 -8.62 24.23
CA GLN A 164 -13.19 -8.94 22.95
C GLN A 164 -11.73 -8.50 22.97
N GLY A 165 -10.80 -9.46 22.99
CA GLY A 165 -9.38 -9.22 22.74
C GLY A 165 -9.09 -9.00 21.24
N GLY A 166 -7.86 -8.63 20.90
CA GLY A 166 -7.47 -8.45 19.50
C GLY A 166 -8.01 -7.18 18.84
N VAL A 167 -8.45 -6.18 19.63
CA VAL A 167 -9.00 -4.94 19.08
C VAL A 167 -7.85 -4.02 18.66
N GLN A 168 -7.90 -3.51 17.43
CA GLN A 168 -6.87 -2.61 16.90
C GLN A 168 -6.84 -1.27 17.65
N LEU A 169 -5.66 -0.88 18.12
CA LEU A 169 -5.41 0.46 18.66
C LEU A 169 -5.39 1.49 17.54
N THR A 170 -6.48 2.23 17.38
CA THR A 170 -6.60 3.28 16.36
C THR A 170 -7.00 4.64 16.98
N PRO A 171 -6.38 5.76 16.56
CA PRO A 171 -5.33 5.84 15.55
C PRO A 171 -3.97 5.30 16.06
N ALA A 172 -3.28 4.55 15.20
CA ALA A 172 -1.92 4.06 15.36
C ALA A 172 -0.87 4.96 14.68
N ILE A 173 -1.33 6.01 13.97
CA ILE A 173 -0.46 6.96 13.28
C ILE A 173 -0.72 8.38 13.71
N ARG A 174 0.33 9.20 13.71
CA ARG A 174 0.29 10.63 13.95
C ARG A 174 0.74 11.38 12.70
N HIS A 175 -0.17 12.11 12.08
CA HIS A 175 0.13 12.85 10.86
C HIS A 175 0.99 14.08 11.16
N VAL A 176 2.10 14.18 10.42
CA VAL A 176 3.04 15.31 10.46
C VAL A 176 2.76 16.25 9.27
N ARG A 177 2.50 15.66 8.09
CA ARG A 177 2.18 16.41 6.87
C ARG A 177 1.14 15.66 6.05
N ARG A 178 0.17 16.40 5.51
CA ARG A 178 -0.74 15.89 4.49
C ARG A 178 -1.18 17.03 3.59
N GLU A 179 -0.68 17.04 2.36
CA GLU A 179 -1.00 18.09 1.39
C GLU A 179 -1.31 17.50 0.01
N ALA A 180 -2.19 18.17 -0.72
CA ALA A 180 -2.51 17.86 -2.10
C ALA A 180 -2.23 19.12 -2.93
N VAL A 181 -1.31 19.00 -3.89
CA VAL A 181 -0.81 20.11 -4.71
C VAL A 181 -0.74 19.71 -6.18
N CYS A 182 -0.89 20.66 -7.09
CA CYS A 182 -0.69 20.46 -8.52
C CYS A 182 0.34 21.43 -9.08
N LEU A 183 1.08 21.00 -10.09
CA LEU A 183 2.01 21.84 -10.85
C LEU A 183 1.28 22.42 -12.06
N LYS A 184 1.21 23.74 -12.14
CA LYS A 184 0.65 24.44 -13.30
C LYS A 184 1.52 25.63 -13.65
N ASP A 185 1.94 25.71 -14.91
CA ASP A 185 2.81 26.76 -15.43
C ASP A 185 4.12 26.89 -14.61
N GLY A 186 4.68 25.75 -14.20
CA GLY A 186 5.92 25.70 -13.40
C GLY A 186 5.75 26.09 -11.91
N VAL A 187 4.53 26.31 -11.43
CA VAL A 187 4.25 26.71 -10.04
C VAL A 187 3.38 25.66 -9.33
N TRP A 188 3.83 25.20 -8.17
CA TRP A 188 3.05 24.34 -7.28
C TRP A 188 1.94 25.13 -6.57
N ARG A 189 0.71 24.62 -6.59
CA ARG A 189 -0.46 25.24 -5.97
C ARG A 189 -1.30 24.21 -5.22
N PRO A 190 -2.01 24.56 -4.14
CA PRO A 190 -2.98 23.66 -3.51
C PRO A 190 -4.07 23.23 -4.49
N ILE A 191 -4.58 22.01 -4.35
CA ILE A 191 -5.70 21.52 -5.17
C ILE A 191 -7.04 21.96 -4.57
N ASP A 192 -7.74 22.79 -5.33
CA ASP A 192 -9.18 23.06 -5.26
C ASP A 192 -9.86 22.53 -6.53
N TYR A 193 -9.90 23.32 -7.61
CA TYR A 193 -10.21 22.85 -8.96
C TYR A 193 -9.22 23.50 -9.93
N VAL A 194 -8.44 22.67 -10.62
CA VAL A 194 -7.40 23.15 -11.54
C VAL A 194 -7.44 22.36 -12.83
N GLU A 195 -7.75 23.05 -13.92
CA GLU A 195 -7.69 22.49 -15.28
C GLU A 195 -6.27 22.58 -15.86
N GLY A 196 -5.89 21.58 -16.65
CA GLY A 196 -4.66 21.62 -17.44
C GLY A 196 -3.37 21.73 -16.62
N CYS A 197 -3.28 21.06 -15.47
CA CYS A 197 -2.02 20.92 -14.74
C CYS A 197 -1.07 19.92 -15.41
N ASP A 198 0.23 20.08 -15.17
CA ASP A 198 1.31 19.23 -15.69
C ASP A 198 1.39 17.90 -14.93
N CYS A 199 1.22 17.96 -13.62
CA CYS A 199 1.16 16.81 -12.71
C CYS A 199 0.51 17.24 -11.40
N ALA A 200 0.19 16.26 -10.55
CA ALA A 200 -0.29 16.49 -9.20
C ALA A 200 0.39 15.57 -8.20
N GLU A 201 0.48 16.00 -6.95
CA GLU A 201 1.10 15.26 -5.85
C GLU A 201 0.22 15.32 -4.61
N ILE A 202 0.02 14.16 -3.99
CA ILE A 202 -0.34 14.08 -2.58
C ILE A 202 0.90 13.69 -1.81
N ARG A 203 1.30 14.52 -0.84
CA ARG A 203 2.47 14.28 0.01
C ARG A 203 2.00 14.00 1.42
N GLU A 204 2.32 12.82 1.91
CA GLU A 204 1.93 12.31 3.21
C GLU A 204 3.17 11.97 4.03
N GLU A 205 3.18 12.46 5.27
CA GLU A 205 4.16 12.10 6.28
C GLU A 205 3.43 11.83 7.60
N TYR A 206 3.63 10.65 8.16
CA TYR A 206 3.11 10.30 9.47
C TYR A 206 4.11 9.45 10.25
N GLU A 207 3.97 9.48 11.57
CA GLU A 207 4.69 8.60 12.47
C GLU A 207 3.82 7.38 12.79
N ILE A 208 4.41 6.19 12.78
CA ILE A 208 3.77 4.97 13.31
C ILE A 208 4.10 4.89 14.80
N ILE A 209 3.09 4.69 15.64
CA ILE A 209 3.21 4.79 17.10
C ILE A 209 3.45 3.41 17.72
N ASN A 210 4.39 3.36 18.67
CA ASN A 210 4.70 2.15 19.43
C ASN A 210 3.58 1.86 20.45
N PRO A 211 2.82 0.75 20.29
CA PRO A 211 1.71 0.43 21.17
C PRO A 211 2.12 0.24 22.63
N ALA A 212 3.37 -0.20 22.90
CA ALA A 212 3.88 -0.42 24.26
C ALA A 212 3.99 0.86 25.10
N THR A 213 3.95 2.02 24.45
CA THR A 213 4.10 3.32 25.10
C THR A 213 2.78 4.08 25.24
N VAL A 214 1.71 3.62 24.57
CA VAL A 214 0.42 4.33 24.49
C VAL A 214 -0.24 4.46 25.85
N ALA A 215 -0.41 3.34 26.57
CA ALA A 215 -1.08 3.37 27.88
C ALA A 215 -0.36 4.32 28.85
N ARG A 216 0.96 4.23 28.92
CA ARG A 216 1.77 5.13 29.75
C ARG A 216 1.63 6.58 29.33
N ALA A 217 1.72 6.90 28.04
CA ALA A 217 1.56 8.28 27.56
C ALA A 217 0.21 8.88 27.96
N ILE A 218 -0.88 8.11 27.82
CA ILE A 218 -2.22 8.54 28.23
C ILE A 218 -2.34 8.74 29.75
N ARG A 219 -1.60 7.97 30.57
CA ARG A 219 -1.56 8.19 32.02
C ARG A 219 -0.75 9.42 32.39
N ASP A 220 0.46 9.54 31.83
CA ASP A 220 1.42 10.60 32.15
C ASP A 220 0.92 11.98 31.70
N GLU A 221 0.16 12.05 30.60
CA GLU A 221 -0.45 13.29 30.08
C GLU A 221 -1.83 13.60 30.66
N ARG A 222 -2.35 12.76 31.57
CA ARG A 222 -3.69 12.94 32.13
C ARG A 222 -3.76 14.22 32.97
N PRO A 223 -4.61 15.20 32.62
CA PRO A 223 -4.75 16.43 33.40
C PRO A 223 -5.30 16.18 34.79
N GLU A 224 -5.07 17.12 35.71
CA GLU A 224 -5.76 17.16 37.00
C GLU A 224 -7.28 17.23 36.78
N GLY A 225 -8.04 16.31 37.38
CA GLY A 225 -9.47 16.16 37.14
C GLY A 225 -9.85 15.33 35.90
N GLY A 226 -8.87 14.81 35.16
CA GLY A 226 -9.06 13.94 34.00
C GLY A 226 -9.28 14.68 32.69
N TYR A 227 -9.37 13.93 31.59
CA TYR A 227 -9.58 14.49 30.27
C TYR A 227 -10.98 15.10 30.10
N THR A 228 -11.06 16.19 29.35
CA THR A 228 -12.34 16.83 28.93
C THR A 228 -12.78 16.40 27.53
N VAL A 229 -11.84 15.94 26.72
CA VAL A 229 -12.04 15.36 25.38
C VAL A 229 -11.23 14.07 25.28
N GLN A 230 -11.74 13.09 24.53
CA GLN A 230 -11.06 11.80 24.39
C GLN A 230 -9.64 12.03 23.84
N PRO A 231 -8.57 11.64 24.56
CA PRO A 231 -7.22 11.76 24.03
C PRO A 231 -7.03 10.83 22.83
N THR A 232 -6.17 11.25 21.91
CA THR A 232 -5.76 10.43 20.77
C THR A 232 -4.95 9.23 21.24
N LEU A 233 -5.15 8.07 20.64
CA LEU A 233 -4.31 6.89 20.92
C LEU A 233 -2.95 6.97 20.22
N ALA A 234 -2.76 7.94 19.33
CA ALA A 234 -1.47 8.26 18.71
C ALA A 234 -0.56 9.11 19.64
N ALA A 235 -0.67 8.92 20.96
CA ALA A 235 0.09 9.64 21.99
C ALA A 235 1.45 8.99 22.33
N GLY A 236 1.67 7.74 21.92
CA GLY A 236 2.93 7.03 22.19
C GLY A 236 4.15 7.59 21.44
N GLU A 237 5.30 6.99 21.71
CA GLU A 237 6.55 7.23 21.00
C GLU A 237 6.46 6.72 19.55
N ALA A 238 7.11 7.41 18.61
CA ALA A 238 7.20 6.98 17.23
C ALA A 238 8.22 5.84 17.06
N MET A 239 7.84 4.80 16.31
CA MET A 239 8.71 3.69 15.89
C MET A 239 9.18 3.83 14.44
N PHE A 240 8.39 4.49 13.59
CA PHE A 240 8.75 4.75 12.19
C PHE A 240 8.28 6.14 11.77
N ILE A 241 9.01 6.76 10.84
CA ILE A 241 8.51 7.87 10.02
C ILE A 241 8.19 7.32 8.63
N HIS A 242 6.92 7.41 8.26
CA HIS A 242 6.43 7.01 6.95
C HIS A 242 6.30 8.25 6.07
N ARG A 243 7.13 8.38 5.04
CA ARG A 243 7.00 9.42 4.01
C ARG A 243 6.58 8.81 2.69
N MET A 244 5.54 9.36 2.09
CA MET A 244 5.02 8.93 0.81
C MET A 244 4.61 10.12 -0.06
N THR A 245 4.97 10.07 -1.33
CA THR A 245 4.50 10.98 -2.36
C THR A 245 3.77 10.19 -3.43
N TYR A 246 2.50 10.49 -3.60
CA TYR A 246 1.64 9.98 -4.66
C TYR A 246 1.59 11.00 -5.79
N ARG A 247 2.37 10.77 -6.84
CA ARG A 247 2.47 11.67 -7.99
C ARG A 247 1.62 11.12 -9.14
N VAL A 248 0.65 11.90 -9.59
CA VAL A 248 -0.20 11.60 -10.75
C VAL A 248 0.32 12.38 -11.95
N GLU A 249 0.65 11.66 -13.00
CA GLU A 249 1.19 12.20 -14.25
C GLU A 249 0.08 12.41 -15.29
N ASN A 250 0.37 13.21 -16.31
CA ASN A 250 -0.61 13.57 -17.35
C ASN A 250 -1.18 12.40 -18.15
N ASP A 251 -0.50 11.26 -18.14
CA ASP A 251 -0.90 10.03 -18.82
C ASP A 251 -1.65 9.05 -17.88
N GLY A 252 -2.00 9.48 -16.66
CA GLY A 252 -2.69 8.67 -15.66
C GLY A 252 -1.79 7.69 -14.90
N ALA A 253 -0.46 7.73 -15.10
CA ALA A 253 0.45 6.99 -14.23
C ALA A 253 0.40 7.59 -12.82
N ILE A 254 0.31 6.72 -11.80
CA ILE A 254 0.52 7.09 -10.41
C ILE A 254 1.84 6.50 -9.95
N LEU A 255 2.76 7.36 -9.51
CA LEU A 255 3.99 6.99 -8.86
C LEU A 255 3.82 7.13 -7.35
N CYS A 256 4.16 6.06 -6.64
CA CYS A 256 4.10 5.92 -5.20
C CYS A 256 5.54 5.90 -4.69
N SER A 257 6.15 7.08 -4.54
CA SER A 257 7.52 7.21 -4.03
C SER A 257 7.52 7.20 -2.51
N PHE A 258 8.27 6.30 -1.90
CA PHE A 258 8.32 6.15 -0.45
C PHE A 258 9.74 6.21 0.08
N ASP A 259 9.84 6.74 1.29
CA ASP A 259 11.07 7.00 1.99
C ASP A 259 10.78 6.89 3.50
N HIS A 260 10.97 5.69 4.03
CA HIS A 260 10.58 5.36 5.40
C HIS A 260 11.82 5.31 6.28
N GLU A 261 11.70 5.77 7.51
CA GLU A 261 12.78 5.82 8.48
C GLU A 261 12.40 5.01 9.71
N CYS A 262 13.30 4.13 10.16
CA CYS A 262 13.11 3.34 11.37
C CYS A 262 13.72 4.09 12.57
N LEU A 263 12.90 4.37 13.60
CA LEU A 263 13.32 5.14 14.78
C LEU A 263 13.60 4.25 16.00
N GLN A 264 13.11 3.00 15.99
CA GLN A 264 13.25 2.05 17.09
C GLN A 264 13.60 0.66 16.55
N ASP A 265 14.42 -0.10 17.28
CA ASP A 265 14.79 -1.47 16.90
C ASP A 265 13.61 -2.44 17.12
N VAL A 266 12.66 -2.45 16.17
CA VAL A 266 11.50 -3.34 16.19
C VAL A 266 11.54 -4.32 15.01
N PRO A 267 11.16 -5.59 15.18
CA PRO A 267 11.11 -6.56 14.10
C PRO A 267 10.10 -6.13 13.03
N MET A 268 10.58 -5.92 11.81
CA MET A 268 9.74 -5.63 10.63
C MET A 268 9.85 -6.77 9.62
N PRO A 269 9.10 -7.88 9.78
CA PRO A 269 9.25 -9.07 8.92
C PRO A 269 9.01 -8.80 7.44
N TYR A 270 8.14 -7.85 7.07
CA TYR A 270 8.01 -7.40 5.69
C TYR A 270 7.30 -6.04 5.56
N TYR A 271 7.50 -5.41 4.40
CA TYR A 271 6.81 -4.21 3.95
C TYR A 271 6.40 -4.39 2.49
N LEU A 272 5.12 -4.10 2.21
CA LEU A 272 4.55 -4.32 0.89
C LEU A 272 4.89 -3.23 -0.13
N GLY A 273 5.01 -1.95 0.26
CA GLY A 273 5.28 -0.84 -0.68
C GLY A 273 4.09 -0.41 -1.54
N ILE A 274 3.22 -1.34 -1.93
CA ILE A 274 1.98 -1.09 -2.64
C ILE A 274 1.01 -2.26 -2.41
N MET A 275 -0.29 -1.99 -2.34
CA MET A 275 -1.32 -3.04 -2.39
C MET A 275 -1.99 -3.07 -3.75
N HIS A 276 -2.28 -4.29 -4.22
CA HIS A 276 -2.95 -4.49 -5.49
C HIS A 276 -4.47 -4.43 -5.36
N GLN A 277 -5.06 -3.67 -6.26
CA GLN A 277 -6.48 -3.39 -6.30
C GLN A 277 -7.25 -4.40 -7.17
N LEU A 278 -8.36 -4.93 -6.68
CA LEU A 278 -9.23 -5.79 -7.50
C LEU A 278 -9.88 -4.96 -8.62
N LYS A 279 -9.93 -5.52 -9.83
CA LYS A 279 -10.58 -4.88 -10.99
C LYS A 279 -12.02 -5.34 -11.14
N CYS A 280 -12.87 -4.43 -11.57
CA CYS A 280 -14.27 -4.70 -11.85
C CYS A 280 -14.40 -5.33 -13.24
N ASP A 281 -15.25 -6.35 -13.38
CA ASP A 281 -15.61 -6.93 -14.67
C ASP A 281 -16.66 -6.08 -15.40
N VAL A 282 -16.28 -4.86 -15.76
CA VAL A 282 -17.22 -3.88 -16.34
C VAL A 282 -17.65 -4.24 -17.77
N TYR A 283 -16.90 -5.12 -18.45
CA TYR A 283 -17.18 -5.55 -19.82
C TYR A 283 -17.74 -6.98 -19.93
N GLY A 284 -17.85 -7.72 -18.81
CA GLY A 284 -18.48 -9.05 -18.75
C GLY A 284 -17.63 -10.23 -19.24
N GLY A 285 -16.32 -10.03 -19.44
CA GLY A 285 -15.37 -11.08 -19.85
C GLY A 285 -14.46 -11.59 -18.74
N GLY A 286 -14.62 -11.06 -17.53
CA GLY A 286 -13.78 -11.33 -16.37
C GLY A 286 -12.45 -10.56 -16.38
N VAL A 287 -11.68 -10.79 -15.32
CA VAL A 287 -10.32 -10.26 -15.16
C VAL A 287 -9.32 -11.39 -15.39
N ARG A 288 -8.27 -11.11 -16.15
CA ARG A 288 -7.16 -12.04 -16.39
C ARG A 288 -5.84 -11.39 -16.03
N ARG A 289 -4.93 -12.17 -15.42
CA ARG A 289 -3.67 -11.70 -14.89
C ARG A 289 -2.50 -12.28 -15.65
N TYR A 290 -1.50 -11.44 -15.90
CA TYR A 290 -0.16 -11.79 -16.32
C TYR A 290 0.83 -11.33 -15.24
N MET A 291 1.83 -12.16 -14.95
CA MET A 291 2.92 -11.84 -14.03
C MET A 291 4.23 -12.33 -14.64
N PRO A 292 5.11 -11.43 -15.11
CA PRO A 292 6.41 -11.83 -15.61
C PRO A 292 7.24 -12.44 -14.48
N LYS A 293 8.20 -13.27 -14.86
CA LYS A 293 9.17 -13.91 -13.97
C LYS A 293 8.63 -14.92 -12.95
N VAL A 294 7.36 -15.29 -13.01
CA VAL A 294 6.78 -16.37 -12.19
C VAL A 294 6.76 -17.67 -12.99
N ARG A 295 7.38 -18.74 -12.46
CA ARG A 295 7.29 -20.08 -13.03
C ARG A 295 5.87 -20.65 -12.82
N PRO A 296 5.34 -21.44 -13.75
CA PRO A 296 4.09 -22.17 -13.51
C PRO A 296 4.21 -23.10 -12.31
N PHE A 297 3.15 -23.23 -11.53
CA PHE A 297 3.09 -24.09 -10.35
C PHE A 297 1.71 -24.70 -10.17
N GLU A 298 1.59 -25.68 -9.27
CA GLU A 298 0.32 -26.32 -8.92
C GLU A 298 -0.16 -25.81 -7.57
N ALA A 299 -1.43 -25.40 -7.49
CA ALA A 299 -2.09 -25.06 -6.24
C ALA A 299 -3.54 -25.56 -6.28
N LYS A 300 -3.99 -26.25 -5.22
CA LYS A 300 -5.33 -26.87 -5.16
C LYS A 300 -5.61 -27.88 -6.30
N GLY A 301 -4.57 -28.48 -6.87
CA GLY A 301 -4.69 -29.34 -8.06
C GLY A 301 -5.04 -28.57 -9.34
N ILE A 302 -4.85 -27.25 -9.34
CA ILE A 302 -5.00 -26.37 -10.50
C ILE A 302 -3.60 -25.86 -10.87
N ARG A 303 -3.26 -26.01 -12.15
CA ARG A 303 -2.09 -25.38 -12.74
C ARG A 303 -2.30 -23.87 -12.78
N VAL A 304 -1.47 -23.13 -12.06
CA VAL A 304 -1.39 -21.68 -12.10
C VAL A 304 -0.23 -21.29 -13.02
N ASP A 305 -0.55 -20.57 -14.11
CA ASP A 305 0.42 -20.22 -15.14
C ASP A 305 0.26 -18.76 -15.57
N PHE A 306 1.08 -17.89 -14.98
CA PHE A 306 1.07 -16.45 -15.28
C PHE A 306 1.93 -16.06 -16.48
N THR A 307 2.52 -17.02 -17.20
CA THR A 307 3.19 -16.76 -18.49
C THR A 307 2.19 -16.53 -19.63
N ARG A 308 0.90 -16.76 -19.35
CA ARG A 308 -0.27 -16.45 -20.18
C ARG A 308 -1.28 -15.67 -19.33
N LEU A 309 -2.35 -15.20 -19.98
CA LEU A 309 -3.46 -14.56 -19.28
C LEU A 309 -4.23 -15.58 -18.42
N HIS A 310 -3.89 -15.64 -17.13
CA HIS A 310 -4.54 -16.52 -16.15
C HIS A 310 -5.85 -15.93 -15.66
N PRO A 311 -7.00 -16.64 -15.75
CA PRO A 311 -8.26 -16.16 -15.17
C PRO A 311 -8.10 -15.89 -13.67
N THR A 312 -8.63 -14.76 -13.21
CA THR A 312 -8.48 -14.32 -11.81
C THR A 312 -9.82 -14.39 -11.09
N THR A 313 -10.15 -15.57 -10.55
CA THR A 313 -11.36 -15.83 -9.74
C THR A 313 -11.00 -16.56 -8.45
N ALA A 314 -11.95 -16.64 -7.51
CA ALA A 314 -11.75 -17.35 -6.25
C ALA A 314 -11.48 -18.86 -6.44
N GLU A 315 -11.89 -19.42 -7.57
CA GLU A 315 -11.70 -20.82 -7.96
C GLU A 315 -10.32 -21.05 -8.60
N THR A 316 -9.81 -20.09 -9.37
CA THR A 316 -8.54 -20.23 -10.12
C THR A 316 -7.33 -19.70 -9.35
N MET A 317 -7.55 -18.88 -8.33
CA MET A 317 -6.49 -18.33 -7.49
C MET A 317 -6.16 -19.25 -6.30
N PRO A 318 -4.87 -19.36 -5.90
CA PRO A 318 -4.45 -20.13 -4.73
C PRO A 318 -5.03 -19.54 -3.43
N ASP A 319 -5.08 -20.32 -2.33
CA ASP A 319 -5.59 -19.81 -1.05
C ASP A 319 -4.64 -18.79 -0.42
N TYR A 320 -3.37 -19.19 -0.29
CA TYR A 320 -2.28 -18.38 0.22
C TYR A 320 -0.98 -19.02 -0.30
N VAL A 321 -0.38 -18.43 -1.34
CA VAL A 321 0.90 -18.91 -1.89
C VAL A 321 1.89 -17.75 -1.94
N PRO A 322 2.94 -17.76 -1.10
CA PRO A 322 4.05 -16.83 -1.25
C PRO A 322 4.85 -17.18 -2.50
N LEU A 323 5.24 -16.16 -3.27
CA LEU A 323 6.10 -16.31 -4.44
C LEU A 323 7.55 -16.35 -3.97
N THR A 324 8.00 -17.52 -3.51
CA THR A 324 9.37 -17.77 -3.05
C THR A 324 10.36 -18.01 -4.21
N PRO A 325 11.69 -17.97 -3.98
CA PRO A 325 12.70 -18.06 -5.04
C PRO A 325 12.63 -19.28 -5.97
N ASP A 326 12.07 -20.39 -5.50
CA ASP A 326 11.82 -21.60 -6.29
C ASP A 326 10.77 -21.37 -7.39
N LEU A 327 9.83 -20.44 -7.15
CA LEU A 327 8.81 -20.01 -8.12
C LEU A 327 9.29 -18.87 -9.03
N TRP A 328 10.48 -18.32 -8.83
CA TRP A 328 11.01 -17.24 -9.70
C TRP A 328 11.72 -17.84 -10.89
N THR A 329 11.57 -17.25 -12.07
CA THR A 329 12.35 -17.65 -13.26
C THR A 329 13.85 -17.43 -13.05
N ASN A 330 14.23 -16.35 -12.34
CA ASN A 330 15.59 -16.00 -11.97
C ASN A 330 15.67 -15.65 -10.46
N PRO A 331 16.50 -16.36 -9.65
CA PRO A 331 16.61 -16.12 -8.21
C PRO A 331 17.19 -14.76 -7.81
N THR A 332 17.88 -14.04 -8.71
CA THR A 332 18.44 -12.70 -8.44
C THR A 332 17.59 -11.55 -8.99
N SER A 333 16.45 -11.87 -9.63
CA SER A 333 15.52 -10.92 -10.22
C SER A 333 14.09 -11.34 -9.87
N PRO A 334 13.60 -11.01 -8.66
CA PRO A 334 12.27 -11.40 -8.21
C PRO A 334 11.18 -10.74 -9.07
N PRO A 335 10.01 -11.39 -9.24
CA PRO A 335 8.83 -10.76 -9.81
C PRO A 335 8.53 -9.40 -9.18
N GLU A 336 8.44 -8.36 -9.99
CA GLU A 336 8.33 -6.97 -9.53
C GLU A 336 7.04 -6.28 -9.98
N ARG A 337 6.28 -6.89 -10.88
CA ARG A 337 5.07 -6.30 -11.44
C ARG A 337 4.02 -7.35 -11.76
N GLN A 338 2.79 -6.89 -11.90
CA GLN A 338 1.69 -7.67 -12.45
C GLN A 338 0.84 -6.80 -13.37
N ILE A 339 0.13 -7.46 -14.28
CA ILE A 339 -0.77 -6.82 -15.25
C ILE A 339 -2.11 -7.53 -15.20
N ASP A 340 -3.16 -6.78 -14.86
CA ASP A 340 -4.54 -7.25 -14.92
C ASP A 340 -5.23 -6.65 -16.15
N PHE A 341 -5.89 -7.51 -16.91
CA PHE A 341 -6.68 -7.14 -18.07
C PHE A 341 -8.16 -7.34 -17.74
N ILE A 342 -8.95 -6.29 -17.95
CA ILE A 342 -10.41 -6.37 -17.93
C ILE A 342 -10.85 -6.75 -19.35
N CYS A 343 -11.44 -7.93 -19.49
CA CYS A 343 -11.72 -8.55 -20.78
C CYS A 343 -13.17 -8.34 -21.23
N ARG A 344 -13.39 -8.35 -22.54
CA ARG A 344 -14.72 -8.52 -23.15
C ARG A 344 -15.13 -9.99 -23.14
N PRO A 345 -16.41 -10.32 -23.41
CA PRO A 345 -16.90 -11.71 -23.36
C PRO A 345 -16.20 -12.67 -24.32
N ASP A 346 -15.61 -12.15 -25.40
CA ASP A 346 -14.79 -12.93 -26.35
C ASP A 346 -13.36 -13.20 -25.85
N GLY A 347 -13.02 -12.74 -24.64
CA GLY A 347 -11.70 -12.87 -24.02
C GLY A 347 -10.70 -11.79 -24.44
N THR A 348 -11.05 -10.88 -25.34
CA THR A 348 -10.14 -9.81 -25.76
C THR A 348 -9.95 -8.77 -24.64
N PRO A 349 -8.70 -8.36 -24.35
CA PRO A 349 -8.45 -7.27 -23.41
C PRO A 349 -9.09 -5.94 -23.86
N ALA A 350 -9.84 -5.29 -22.96
CA ALA A 350 -10.42 -3.96 -23.20
C ALA A 350 -9.60 -2.85 -22.51
N VAL A 351 -9.18 -3.11 -21.27
CA VAL A 351 -8.37 -2.19 -20.46
C VAL A 351 -7.28 -2.99 -19.76
N GLY A 352 -6.04 -2.51 -19.83
CA GLY A 352 -4.91 -3.04 -19.08
C GLY A 352 -4.64 -2.19 -17.83
N PHE A 353 -4.25 -2.84 -16.75
CA PHE A 353 -3.74 -2.21 -15.53
C PHE A 353 -2.43 -2.87 -15.12
N ALA A 354 -1.32 -2.13 -15.19
CA ALA A 354 -0.03 -2.55 -14.70
C ALA A 354 0.28 -1.90 -13.35
N SER A 355 0.88 -2.66 -12.44
CA SER A 355 1.46 -2.11 -11.21
C SER A 355 2.65 -2.93 -10.77
N GLY A 356 3.58 -2.29 -10.07
CA GLY A 356 4.81 -2.92 -9.64
C GLY A 356 5.79 -1.93 -9.02
N PHE A 357 7.04 -2.35 -8.88
CA PHE A 357 8.14 -1.53 -8.42
C PHE A 357 9.04 -1.13 -9.58
N LEU A 358 9.47 0.14 -9.57
CA LEU A 358 10.53 0.58 -10.48
C LEU A 358 11.88 0.03 -9.99
N PRO A 359 12.81 -0.32 -10.91
CA PRO A 359 14.13 -0.85 -10.57
C PRO A 359 15.09 0.29 -10.20
N VAL A 360 14.75 1.03 -9.15
CA VAL A 360 15.51 2.17 -8.60
C VAL A 360 15.63 2.03 -7.08
N ASP A 361 16.65 2.64 -6.49
CA ASP A 361 16.91 2.59 -5.05
C ASP A 361 16.90 1.13 -4.53
N ASP A 362 16.06 0.81 -3.54
CA ASP A 362 15.96 -0.55 -3.00
C ASP A 362 15.11 -1.49 -3.86
N GLY A 363 14.49 -0.97 -4.92
CA GLY A 363 13.76 -1.74 -5.93
C GLY A 363 14.63 -2.35 -7.02
N GLU A 364 15.94 -2.04 -7.08
CA GLU A 364 16.88 -2.68 -8.00
C GLU A 364 16.82 -4.22 -7.84
N PRO A 365 16.72 -5.01 -8.93
CA PRO A 365 16.38 -6.44 -8.84
C PRO A 365 17.26 -7.24 -7.88
N ALA A 366 18.59 -7.11 -7.99
CA ALA A 366 19.52 -7.83 -7.14
C ALA A 366 19.47 -7.37 -5.67
N ARG A 367 19.27 -6.07 -5.42
CA ARG A 367 19.14 -5.53 -4.06
C ARG A 367 17.83 -5.98 -3.43
N ARG A 368 16.72 -5.91 -4.16
CA ARG A 368 15.42 -6.41 -3.71
C ARG A 368 15.47 -7.91 -3.43
N ALA A 369 16.10 -8.71 -4.30
CA ALA A 369 16.30 -10.15 -4.09
C ALA A 369 17.03 -10.45 -2.77
N ALA A 370 18.03 -9.65 -2.41
CA ALA A 370 18.77 -9.81 -1.16
C ALA A 370 17.97 -9.41 0.08
N ASN A 371 16.89 -8.65 -0.09
CA ASN A 371 16.11 -8.04 0.99
C ASN A 371 14.77 -8.74 1.25
N ILE A 372 14.36 -9.72 0.43
CA ILE A 372 13.06 -10.39 0.53
C ILE A 372 13.19 -11.90 0.61
N THR A 373 12.23 -12.55 1.29
CA THR A 373 12.06 -14.01 1.30
C THR A 373 11.11 -14.51 0.20
N ASP A 374 10.24 -13.62 -0.26
CA ASP A 374 9.23 -13.84 -1.29
C ASP A 374 8.97 -12.53 -2.03
N ALA A 375 8.53 -12.60 -3.28
CA ALA A 375 8.22 -11.43 -4.10
C ALA A 375 6.83 -10.85 -3.82
N GLY A 376 6.04 -11.55 -3.01
CA GLY A 376 4.66 -11.22 -2.69
C GLY A 376 3.81 -12.47 -2.48
N THR A 377 2.58 -12.27 -2.01
CA THR A 377 1.64 -13.37 -1.73
C THR A 377 0.41 -13.29 -2.63
N LEU A 378 0.05 -14.43 -3.22
CA LEU A 378 -1.20 -14.64 -3.96
C LEU A 378 -2.26 -15.24 -3.05
N VAL A 379 -3.48 -14.69 -3.10
CA VAL A 379 -4.58 -15.13 -2.23
C VAL A 379 -5.89 -15.37 -2.98
N LYS A 380 -6.79 -16.15 -2.37
CA LYS A 380 -8.07 -16.56 -2.97
C LYS A 380 -8.96 -15.37 -3.33
N SER A 381 -8.85 -14.27 -2.58
CA SER A 381 -9.61 -13.05 -2.81
C SER A 381 -9.20 -12.30 -4.08
N CYS A 382 -8.27 -12.85 -4.87
CA CYS A 382 -7.73 -12.26 -6.10
C CYS A 382 -6.86 -11.01 -5.88
N LYS A 383 -6.72 -10.56 -4.63
CA LYS A 383 -5.69 -9.60 -4.22
C LYS A 383 -4.29 -10.22 -4.38
N THR A 384 -3.31 -9.35 -4.59
CA THR A 384 -1.89 -9.68 -4.47
C THR A 384 -1.29 -8.73 -3.46
N TYR A 385 -0.35 -9.23 -2.66
CA TYR A 385 0.43 -8.43 -1.72
C TYR A 385 1.90 -8.47 -2.15
N PRO A 386 2.34 -7.59 -3.07
CA PRO A 386 3.74 -7.53 -3.48
C PRO A 386 4.63 -7.18 -2.30
N THR A 387 5.76 -7.88 -2.14
CA THR A 387 6.71 -7.62 -1.05
C THR A 387 7.81 -6.71 -1.57
N PHE A 388 7.93 -5.48 -1.07
CA PHE A 388 9.04 -4.59 -1.42
C PHE A 388 10.30 -4.91 -0.61
N ALA A 389 10.14 -5.08 0.71
CA ALA A 389 11.19 -5.51 1.65
C ALA A 389 10.63 -6.61 2.56
N GLY A 390 11.45 -7.57 2.99
CA GLY A 390 11.00 -8.78 3.69
C GLY A 390 11.96 -9.24 4.77
N GLY A 391 11.85 -10.51 5.17
CA GLY A 391 12.53 -11.08 6.34
C GLY A 391 14.06 -10.93 6.37
N LEU A 392 14.70 -10.66 5.22
CA LEU A 392 16.15 -10.41 5.11
C LEU A 392 16.51 -8.94 5.33
N ALA A 393 15.59 -8.01 5.02
CA ALA A 393 15.64 -6.62 5.46
C ALA A 393 15.12 -6.45 6.90
N SER A 394 14.43 -7.47 7.44
CA SER A 394 13.89 -7.42 8.79
C SER A 394 15.03 -7.27 9.80
N VAL A 395 14.86 -6.23 10.62
CA VAL A 395 15.66 -5.84 11.76
C VAL A 395 15.69 -7.01 12.77
N ARG A 396 16.52 -8.02 12.52
CA ARG A 396 17.29 -8.62 13.60
C ARG A 396 18.54 -7.79 13.67
N HIS A 397 18.64 -6.96 14.70
CA HIS A 397 19.97 -6.56 15.13
C HIS A 397 20.75 -7.88 15.38
N PRO A 398 21.81 -8.20 14.61
CA PRO A 398 22.77 -9.19 15.08
C PRO A 398 23.30 -8.70 16.43
N LYS A 399 23.93 -9.53 17.24
CA LYS A 399 24.42 -9.15 18.59
C LYS A 399 25.49 -8.02 18.60
N GLU A 400 25.67 -7.26 17.51
CA GLU A 400 26.59 -6.13 17.39
C GLU A 400 25.94 -4.94 16.66
N PRO A 401 26.30 -3.69 17.04
CA PRO A 401 25.81 -2.46 16.41
C PRO A 401 26.11 -2.47 14.90
N HIS A 402 25.08 -2.66 14.07
CA HIS A 402 25.22 -2.57 12.62
C HIS A 402 24.97 -1.12 12.17
N PRO A 403 25.92 -0.46 11.47
CA PRO A 403 25.82 0.97 11.16
C PRO A 403 24.90 1.33 9.98
N THR A 404 24.16 0.39 9.39
CA THR A 404 23.34 0.66 8.19
C THR A 404 22.09 -0.22 8.11
N PHE A 405 20.94 0.32 8.54
CA PHE A 405 19.67 0.29 7.80
C PHE A 405 18.62 1.23 8.46
N PRO A 406 18.84 2.55 8.50
CA PRO A 406 17.88 3.48 9.10
C PRO A 406 16.69 3.81 8.18
N ARG A 407 16.69 3.32 6.93
CA ARG A 407 15.84 3.87 5.87
C ARG A 407 15.48 2.85 4.79
N LEU A 408 14.25 2.89 4.29
CA LEU A 408 13.75 2.10 3.15
C LEU A 408 13.26 3.04 2.06
N LYS A 409 13.79 2.93 0.84
CA LYS A 409 13.48 3.86 -0.25
C LYS A 409 13.15 3.14 -1.54
N GLY A 410 12.07 3.57 -2.20
CA GLY A 410 11.67 3.00 -3.48
C GLY A 410 10.54 3.76 -4.14
N THR A 411 10.17 3.30 -5.34
CA THR A 411 9.02 3.81 -6.08
C THR A 411 8.20 2.65 -6.62
N ALA A 412 6.93 2.59 -6.20
CA ALA A 412 5.93 1.75 -6.85
C ALA A 412 5.16 2.55 -7.91
N TYR A 413 4.46 1.87 -8.81
CA TYR A 413 3.63 2.53 -9.82
C TYR A 413 2.29 1.82 -10.04
N LYS A 414 1.32 2.58 -10.55
CA LYS A 414 0.04 2.10 -11.08
C LYS A 414 -0.19 2.77 -12.44
N LYS A 415 -0.58 2.00 -13.45
CA LYS A 415 -0.78 2.49 -14.82
C LYS A 415 -1.95 1.78 -15.48
N TYR A 416 -2.98 2.54 -15.82
CA TYR A 416 -4.00 2.11 -16.78
C TYR A 416 -3.54 2.39 -18.20
N PHE A 417 -3.84 1.48 -19.13
CA PHE A 417 -3.50 1.64 -20.54
C PHE A 417 -4.47 0.89 -21.45
N LEU A 418 -4.47 1.24 -22.73
CA LEU A 418 -5.19 0.51 -23.78
C LEU A 418 -4.30 -0.62 -24.32
N PRO A 419 -4.76 -1.88 -24.32
CA PRO A 419 -4.01 -2.98 -24.92
C PRO A 419 -3.83 -2.76 -26.43
N GLU A 420 -2.59 -2.81 -26.93
CA GLU A 420 -2.26 -2.55 -28.34
C GLU A 420 -2.49 -3.75 -29.26
N ALA A 421 -2.40 -4.98 -28.73
CA ALA A 421 -2.60 -6.21 -29.48
C ALA A 421 -3.22 -7.31 -28.60
N ALA A 422 -3.95 -8.22 -29.24
CA ALA A 422 -4.30 -9.48 -28.59
C ALA A 422 -3.02 -10.30 -28.41
N GLY A 423 -2.61 -10.54 -27.16
CA GLY A 423 -1.44 -11.40 -26.86
C GLY A 423 -0.13 -10.68 -26.52
N ALA A 424 -0.09 -9.34 -26.61
CA ALA A 424 1.07 -8.55 -26.16
C ALA A 424 0.63 -7.14 -25.73
N CYS A 425 1.42 -6.48 -24.88
CA CYS A 425 1.19 -5.08 -24.52
C CYS A 425 2.48 -4.28 -24.33
N CYS A 426 2.41 -2.98 -24.63
CA CYS A 426 3.44 -2.00 -24.31
C CYS A 426 2.85 -0.91 -23.42
N TYR A 427 3.56 -0.53 -22.35
CA TYR A 427 3.21 0.64 -21.54
C TYR A 427 4.44 1.31 -20.97
N THR A 428 4.27 2.56 -20.55
CA THR A 428 5.35 3.39 -20.02
C THR A 428 5.07 3.87 -18.60
N VAL A 429 6.15 4.07 -17.84
CA VAL A 429 6.12 4.69 -16.52
C VAL A 429 7.19 5.79 -16.49
N PRO A 430 6.80 7.07 -16.42
CA PRO A 430 7.77 8.16 -16.25
C PRO A 430 8.31 8.18 -14.82
N HIS A 431 9.59 8.51 -14.62
CA HIS A 431 10.16 8.72 -13.29
C HIS A 431 11.44 9.55 -13.39
N ALA A 432 11.57 10.61 -12.58
CA ALA A 432 12.78 11.43 -12.46
C ALA A 432 13.37 11.94 -13.80
N GLY A 433 12.54 12.16 -14.82
CA GLY A 433 12.98 12.59 -16.17
C GLY A 433 13.35 11.45 -17.13
N ASP A 434 13.25 10.21 -16.66
CA ASP A 434 13.40 8.99 -17.43
C ASP A 434 12.03 8.39 -17.78
N THR A 435 12.02 7.47 -18.74
CA THR A 435 10.83 6.70 -19.13
C THR A 435 11.16 5.22 -19.11
N TYR A 436 10.52 4.49 -18.21
CA TYR A 436 10.58 3.03 -18.17
C TYR A 436 9.57 2.48 -19.16
N VAL A 437 10.02 1.61 -20.06
CA VAL A 437 9.20 1.01 -21.11
C VAL A 437 9.13 -0.49 -20.86
N TYR A 438 7.92 -1.00 -20.76
CA TYR A 438 7.65 -2.43 -20.55
C TYR A 438 6.92 -2.99 -21.76
N MET A 439 7.45 -4.08 -22.30
CA MET A 439 6.90 -4.84 -23.42
C MET A 439 6.69 -6.26 -22.96
N ASP A 440 5.44 -6.72 -22.89
CA ASP A 440 5.07 -8.02 -22.35
C ASP A 440 4.35 -8.86 -23.42
N PHE A 441 4.69 -10.15 -23.48
CA PHE A 441 4.22 -11.13 -24.45
C PHE A 441 3.61 -12.33 -23.72
N PHE A 442 2.37 -12.67 -24.06
CA PHE A 442 1.57 -13.70 -23.37
C PHE A 442 0.69 -14.50 -24.34
N SER A 443 1.21 -14.72 -25.55
CA SER A 443 0.55 -15.41 -26.66
C SER A 443 1.31 -16.68 -27.06
N ASP A 444 0.66 -17.54 -27.83
CA ASP A 444 1.34 -18.62 -28.54
C ASP A 444 1.84 -18.18 -29.92
N GLU A 445 1.31 -17.07 -30.43
CA GLU A 445 1.74 -16.46 -31.68
C GLU A 445 2.82 -15.39 -31.44
N PRO A 446 3.81 -15.25 -32.35
CA PRO A 446 4.85 -14.26 -32.20
C PRO A 446 4.29 -12.85 -32.43
N HIS A 447 4.57 -11.94 -31.51
CA HIS A 447 4.27 -10.52 -31.67
C HIS A 447 5.56 -9.71 -31.70
N GLN A 448 5.49 -8.55 -32.35
CA GLN A 448 6.54 -7.54 -32.31
C GLN A 448 5.95 -6.26 -31.75
N LEU A 449 6.57 -5.73 -30.70
CA LEU A 449 6.23 -4.44 -30.11
C LEU A 449 7.32 -3.43 -30.46
N THR A 450 6.93 -2.20 -30.74
CA THR A 450 7.86 -1.11 -31.06
C THR A 450 7.48 0.14 -30.28
N TYR A 451 8.45 0.69 -29.55
CA TYR A 451 8.33 1.98 -28.88
C TYR A 451 9.20 3.01 -29.58
N THR A 452 8.61 4.14 -29.98
CA THR A 452 9.35 5.25 -30.58
C THR A 452 9.97 6.09 -29.47
N LYS A 453 11.29 6.23 -29.49
CA LYS A 453 12.03 7.02 -28.50
C LYS A 453 11.79 8.50 -28.68
N VAL A 454 11.83 9.22 -27.56
CA VAL A 454 11.96 10.68 -27.58
C VAL A 454 13.33 11.05 -28.18
N PRO A 455 13.39 11.95 -29.18
CA PRO A 455 14.64 12.38 -29.79
C PRO A 455 15.67 12.87 -28.76
N GLY A 456 16.93 12.49 -28.94
CA GLY A 456 18.03 12.89 -28.06
C GLY A 456 18.12 12.14 -26.74
N LYS A 457 17.27 11.14 -26.49
CA LYS A 457 17.37 10.20 -25.36
C LYS A 457 18.12 8.92 -25.76
N VAL A 458 18.83 8.34 -24.81
CA VAL A 458 19.47 7.02 -24.93
C VAL A 458 18.62 5.97 -24.25
N ALA A 459 18.73 4.71 -24.68
CA ALA A 459 18.01 3.60 -24.08
C ALA A 459 18.97 2.57 -23.48
N LEU A 460 18.58 2.06 -22.33
CA LEU A 460 19.25 0.99 -21.61
C LEU A 460 18.29 -0.19 -21.54
N LEU A 461 18.72 -1.36 -22.02
CA LEU A 461 18.01 -2.60 -21.74
C LEU A 461 18.25 -2.95 -20.27
N LEU A 462 17.17 -3.02 -19.48
CA LEU A 462 17.24 -3.37 -18.07
C LEU A 462 17.23 -4.88 -17.92
N GLU A 463 16.30 -5.55 -18.61
CA GLU A 463 16.11 -7.00 -18.57
C GLU A 463 15.23 -7.46 -19.73
N ALA A 464 15.49 -8.66 -20.26
CA ALA A 464 14.61 -9.32 -21.21
C ALA A 464 14.85 -10.83 -21.25
N ASP A 465 13.82 -11.59 -21.58
CA ASP A 465 13.89 -13.00 -21.99
C ASP A 465 13.44 -13.21 -23.44
N VAL A 466 13.14 -12.12 -24.16
CA VAL A 466 12.79 -12.09 -25.58
C VAL A 466 13.86 -11.39 -26.42
N SER A 467 13.75 -11.52 -27.74
CA SER A 467 14.68 -10.86 -28.67
C SER A 467 14.43 -9.35 -28.69
N CYS A 468 15.47 -8.56 -28.48
CA CYS A 468 15.40 -7.10 -28.42
C CYS A 468 16.33 -6.45 -29.44
N ARG A 469 15.90 -5.34 -30.02
CA ARG A 469 16.70 -4.44 -30.85
C ARG A 469 16.52 -3.01 -30.38
N MET A 470 17.62 -2.28 -30.27
CA MET A 470 17.63 -0.84 -29.98
C MET A 470 18.34 -0.14 -31.14
N ASP A 471 17.66 0.81 -31.78
CA ASP A 471 18.27 1.73 -32.74
C ASP A 471 18.16 3.17 -32.25
N ASP A 472 18.57 4.15 -33.05
CA ASP A 472 18.57 5.57 -32.64
C ASP A 472 17.17 6.15 -32.41
N THR A 473 16.14 5.54 -33.00
CA THR A 473 14.76 6.05 -33.03
C THR A 473 13.76 5.18 -32.29
N ALA A 474 14.04 3.89 -32.12
CA ALA A 474 13.07 2.93 -31.62
C ALA A 474 13.68 1.84 -30.75
N LEU A 475 12.83 1.27 -29.91
CA LEU A 475 13.03 0.03 -29.18
C LEU A 475 12.08 -1.01 -29.77
N THR A 476 12.58 -2.18 -30.09
CA THR A 476 11.77 -3.28 -30.61
C THR A 476 12.03 -4.52 -29.79
N ALA A 477 10.96 -5.21 -29.40
CA ALA A 477 11.02 -6.53 -28.80
C ALA A 477 10.11 -7.50 -29.57
N GLN A 478 10.52 -8.76 -29.67
CA GLN A 478 9.79 -9.81 -30.37
C GLN A 478 9.82 -11.12 -29.59
N GLY A 479 8.65 -11.70 -29.37
CA GLY A 479 8.48 -12.97 -28.68
C GLY A 479 7.05 -13.50 -28.76
N THR A 480 6.85 -14.75 -28.34
CA THR A 480 5.52 -15.35 -28.11
C THR A 480 5.12 -15.16 -26.65
N ALA A 481 6.04 -15.52 -25.75
CA ALA A 481 5.93 -15.40 -24.31
C ALA A 481 7.20 -14.79 -23.73
N GLY A 482 7.04 -13.90 -22.74
CA GLY A 482 8.17 -13.26 -22.07
C GLY A 482 7.97 -11.75 -21.96
N PHE A 483 9.06 -11.03 -21.73
CA PHE A 483 9.06 -9.60 -21.54
C PHE A 483 10.39 -8.96 -21.94
N ALA A 484 10.33 -7.64 -22.17
CA ALA A 484 11.49 -6.76 -22.21
C ALA A 484 11.19 -5.48 -21.43
N ALA A 485 12.16 -5.01 -20.66
CA ALA A 485 12.11 -3.77 -19.91
C ALA A 485 13.29 -2.87 -20.28
N PHE A 486 13.01 -1.61 -20.55
CA PHE A 486 14.00 -0.60 -20.94
C PHE A 486 13.86 0.65 -20.07
N CYS A 487 14.96 1.39 -19.91
CA CYS A 487 14.96 2.76 -19.42
C CYS A 487 15.43 3.71 -20.52
N VAL A 488 14.62 4.71 -20.84
CA VAL A 488 14.94 5.77 -21.79
C VAL A 488 15.29 7.04 -21.01
N THR A 489 16.56 7.44 -21.07
CA THR A 489 17.14 8.48 -20.21
C THR A 489 17.88 9.55 -21.02
N ALA A 490 18.15 10.70 -20.39
CA ALA A 490 19.01 11.72 -20.98
C ALA A 490 20.44 11.16 -21.18
N PRO A 491 21.14 11.50 -22.27
CA PRO A 491 22.53 11.13 -22.44
C PRO A 491 23.32 11.70 -21.27
N ALA A 492 24.17 10.86 -20.65
CA ALA A 492 25.07 11.31 -19.60
C ALA A 492 25.85 12.53 -20.12
N LYS A 493 25.81 13.66 -19.40
CA LYS A 493 26.72 14.77 -19.69
C LYS A 493 28.13 14.21 -19.57
N LYS A 494 28.89 14.21 -20.67
CA LYS A 494 30.33 13.93 -20.60
C LYS A 494 30.93 14.97 -19.64
N GLY A 495 31.34 14.51 -18.47
CA GLY A 495 32.07 15.30 -17.49
C GLY A 495 33.45 15.66 -17.97
#